data_AF-A0A940NKH1-F1
#
_entry.id   AF-A0A940NKH1-F1
#
_cell.length_a   1.000
_cell.length_b   1.000
_cell.length_c   1.000
_cell.angle_alpha   90.00
_cell.angle_beta   90.00
_cell.angle_gamma   90.00
#
_symmetry.space_group_name_H-M   'P 1'
#
loop_
_entity.id
_entity.type
_entity.pdbx_description
1 polymer ?
#
loop_
_entity_poly.entity_id
_entity_poly.type
_entity_poly.pdbx_seq_one_letter_code
_entity_poly.pdbx_strand_id
1 'polypeptide(L)' 'MHIGVPAETRPYETRVAATPETVKKYVSQGHRVTVQ' A
#
# COMPACT_ATOMS: atom_id res chain seq x y z
N MET A 1 2.21 -13.73 1.64
CA MET A 1 1.56 -12.83 2.62
C MET A 1 0.58 -11.92 1.90
N HIS A 2 -0.46 -11.46 2.61
CA HIS A 2 -1.43 -10.48 2.10
C HIS A 2 -1.20 -9.15 2.83
N ILE A 3 -0.94 -8.08 2.08
CA ILE A 3 -0.62 -6.75 2.60
C ILE A 3 -1.78 -5.82 2.23
N GLY A 4 -2.38 -5.17 3.22
CA GLY A 4 -3.40 -4.14 3.04
C GLY A 4 -2.80 -2.74 3.16
N VAL A 5 -3.16 -1.84 2.24
CA VAL A 5 -2.79 -0.43 2.26
C VAL A 5 -4.10 0.38 2.27
N PRO A 6 -4.65 0.69 3.45
CA PRO A 6 -5.88 1.46 3.56
C PRO A 6 -5.65 2.94 3.28
N ALA A 7 -6.72 3.65 2.92
CA ALA A 7 -6.73 5.10 2.88
C ALA A 7 -6.60 5.68 4.29
N GLU A 8 -5.73 6.69 4.45
CA GLU A 8 -5.59 7.42 5.70
C GLU A 8 -6.87 8.23 6.00
N THR A 9 -7.34 8.17 7.24
CA THR A 9 -8.60 8.84 7.65
C THR A 9 -8.37 10.16 8.39
N ARG A 10 -7.11 10.47 8.73
CA ARG A 10 -6.77 11.68 9.48
C ARG A 10 -6.94 12.91 8.59
N PRO A 11 -7.61 13.99 9.08
CA PRO A 11 -7.73 15.22 8.31
C PRO A 11 -6.37 15.78 7.91
N TYR A 12 -6.26 16.21 6.66
CA TYR A 12 -5.05 16.77 6.04
C TYR A 12 -3.85 15.83 5.95
N GLU A 13 -4.03 14.54 6.21
CA GLU A 13 -3.00 13.53 5.94
C GLU A 13 -2.99 13.20 4.45
N THR A 14 -1.82 13.34 3.82
CA THR A 14 -1.63 13.10 2.37
C THR A 14 -0.60 12.02 2.09
N ARG A 15 -0.01 11.43 3.13
CA ARG A 15 0.91 10.30 2.99
C ARG A 15 0.12 9.01 2.75
N VAL A 16 0.82 8.02 2.21
CA VAL A 16 0.32 6.65 2.01
C VAL A 16 1.39 5.66 2.46
N ALA A 17 0.98 4.56 3.08
CA ALA A 17 1.91 3.59 3.66
C ALA A 17 2.80 2.88 2.62
N ALA A 18 2.33 2.74 1.37
CA ALA A 18 3.10 2.18 0.28
C ALA A 18 2.91 2.96 -1.03
N THR A 19 4.00 3.40 -1.64
CA THR A 19 3.98 4.02 -2.97
C THR A 19 3.79 2.98 -4.06
N PRO A 20 3.38 3.36 -5.29
CA PRO A 20 3.23 2.43 -6.41
C PRO A 20 4.51 1.60 -6.68
N GLU A 21 5.69 2.20 -6.59
CA GLU A 21 6.97 1.50 -6.78
C GLU A 21 7.19 0.43 -5.71
N THR A 22 6.77 0.72 -4.47
CA THR A 22 6.88 -0.19 -3.34
C THR A 22 5.88 -1.35 -3.47
N VAL A 23 4.64 -1.06 -3.88
CA VAL A 23 3.64 -2.09 -4.20
C VAL A 23 4.14 -3.01 -5.31
N LYS A 24 4.74 -2.45 -6.36
CA LYS A 24 5.34 -3.24 -7.46
C LYS A 24 6.42 -4.20 -6.95
N LYS A 25 7.28 -3.76 -6.02
CA LYS A 25 8.28 -4.63 -5.39
C LYS A 25 7.62 -5.78 -4.62
N TYR A 26 6.62 -5.50 -3.78
CA TYR A 26 5.93 -6.53 -3.01
C TYR A 26 5.21 -7.56 -3.90
N VAL A 27 4.53 -7.09 -4.96
CA VAL A 27 3.91 -7.99 -5.94
C VAL A 27 4.96 -8.83 -6.65
N SER A 28 6.11 -8.25 -7.04
CA SER A 28 7.21 -9.00 -7.67
C SER A 28 7.83 -10.06 -6.77
N GLN A 29 7.77 -9.87 -5.45
CA GLN A 29 8.20 -10.85 -4.44
C GLN A 29 7.14 -11.93 -4.18
N GLY A 30 6.02 -11.92 -4.91
CA GLY A 30 4.94 -12.91 -4.78
C GLY A 30 3.97 -12.61 -3.62
N HIS A 31 3.97 -11.39 -3.08
CA HIS A 31 2.98 -10.98 -2.08
C HIS A 31 1.71 -10.46 -2.75
N ARG A 32 0.56 -10.71 -2.14
CA ARG A 32 -0.71 -10.14 -2.58
C ARG A 32 -0.90 -8.80 -1.88
N VAL A 33 -1.18 -7.75 -2.64
CA VAL A 33 -1.38 -6.40 -2.10
C VAL A 33 -2.78 -5.91 -2.45
N THR A 34 -3.49 -5.33 -1.48
CA THR A 34 -4.80 -4.69 -1.69
C THR A 34 -4.72 -3.25 -1.20
N VAL A 35 -5.12 -2.31 -2.05
CA VAL A 35 -5.06 -0.86 -1.81
C VAL A 35 -6.49 -0.30 -1.82
N GLN A 36 -6.81 0.64 -0.94
CA GLN A 36 -8.10 1.33 -0.85
C GLN A 36 -7.95 2.83 -1.07
#